data_AF-A0A424W7N5-F1
#
_entry.id   AF-A0A424W7N5-F1
#
_cell.length_a   1.000
_cell.length_b   1.000
_cell.length_c   1.000
_cell.angle_alpha   90.00
_cell.angle_beta   90.00
_cell.angle_gamma   90.00
#
_symmetry.space_group_name_H-M   'P 1'
#
loop_
_entity.id
_entity.type
_entity.pdbx_description
1 polymer ?
#
loop_
_entity_poly.entity_id
_entity_poly.type
_entity_poly.pdbx_seq_one_letter_code
_entity_poly.pdbx_strand_id
1 'polypeptide(L)' 'RLPSGAGHDAVYMAPTGPIGMIFIPCLNGRSHCPEEWIEPAQLLDGTRVLYQSVLELDRKLRAG' A
#
# COMPACT_ATOMS: atom_id res chain seq x y z
N ARG A 1 8.00 11.94 -0.71
CA ARG A 1 7.26 11.04 -1.64
C ARG A 1 8.19 9.89 -1.97
N LEU A 2 7.70 8.65 -1.91
CA LEU A 2 8.45 7.44 -2.25
C LEU A 2 7.87 6.91 -3.58
N PRO A 3 8.51 7.16 -4.73
CA PRO A 3 7.99 6.67 -6.01
C PRO A 3 8.14 5.14 -6.08
N SER A 4 7.12 4.46 -6.63
CA SER A 4 7.23 3.04 -6.96
C SER A 4 8.12 2.86 -8.18
N GLY A 5 9.12 1.99 -8.08
CA GLY A 5 9.95 1.58 -9.22
C GLY A 5 9.30 0.48 -10.09
N ALA A 6 8.28 -0.20 -9.58
CA ALA A 6 7.57 -1.28 -10.27
C ALA A 6 6.18 -0.87 -10.75
N GLY A 7 5.70 -1.53 -11.82
CA GLY A 7 4.33 -1.42 -12.29
C GLY A 7 3.36 -2.10 -11.33
N HIS A 8 2.23 -1.45 -11.07
CA HIS A 8 1.15 -1.96 -10.23
C HIS A 8 -0.19 -1.61 -10.89
N ASP A 9 -1.24 -2.39 -10.59
CA ASP A 9 -2.59 -2.14 -11.11
C ASP A 9 -3.09 -0.72 -10.81
N ALA A 10 -2.64 -0.15 -9.69
CA ALA A 10 -2.88 1.24 -9.30
C ALA A 10 -2.57 2.26 -10.39
N VAL A 11 -1.56 2.02 -11.24
CA VAL A 11 -1.22 2.89 -12.38
C VAL A 11 -2.34 2.88 -13.42
N TYR A 12 -2.90 1.72 -13.72
CA TYR A 12 -3.98 1.58 -14.68
C TYR A 12 -5.34 2.01 -14.11
N MET A 13 -5.52 1.91 -12.79
CA MET A 13 -6.71 2.38 -12.10
C MET A 13 -6.71 3.89 -11.85
N ALA A 14 -5.55 4.56 -11.89
CA ALA A 14 -5.43 5.99 -11.60
C ALA A 14 -6.39 6.92 -12.37
N PRO A 15 -6.80 6.64 -13.62
CA PRO A 15 -7.80 7.46 -14.32
C PRO A 15 -9.21 7.39 -13.73
N THR A 16 -9.51 6.40 -12.88
CA THR A 16 -10.85 6.19 -12.31
C THR A 16 -11.15 7.06 -11.09
N GLY A 17 -10.13 7.68 -10.50
CA GLY A 17 -10.27 8.54 -9.32
C GLY A 17 -8.98 8.65 -8.50
N PRO A 18 -9.04 9.30 -7.33
CA PRO A 18 -7.90 9.40 -6.42
C PRO A 18 -7.40 8.02 -5.99
N ILE A 19 -6.11 7.77 -6.17
CA ILE A 19 -5.44 6.51 -5.80
C ILE A 19 -4.20 6.79 -4.97
N GLY A 20 -3.93 5.88 -4.03
CA GLY A 20 -2.70 5.83 -3.24
C GLY A 20 -2.26 4.39 -3.03
N MET A 21 -1.00 4.22 -2.65
CA MET A 21 -0.40 2.92 -2.33
C MET A 21 0.27 2.99 -0.96
N ILE A 22 0.28 1.88 -0.24
CA ILE A 22 0.97 1.70 1.03
C ILE A 22 2.09 0.69 0.80
N PHE A 23 3.32 1.10 1.05
CA PHE A 23 4.49 0.23 0.99
C PHE A 23 4.95 -0.15 2.39
N ILE A 24 5.32 -1.41 2.54
CA ILE A 24 6.09 -1.93 3.68
C ILE A 24 7.47 -2.38 3.18
N PRO A 25 8.49 -2.40 4.03
CA PRO A 25 9.82 -2.87 3.62
C PRO A 25 9.81 -4.38 3.32
N CYS A 26 10.62 -4.79 2.35
CA CYS A 26 11.04 -6.18 2.16
C CYS A 26 12.49 -6.34 2.61
N LEU A 27 12.85 -7.49 3.17
CA LEU A 27 14.19 -7.80 3.63
C LEU A 27 15.20 -7.61 2.49
N ASN A 28 16.16 -6.71 2.69
CA ASN A 28 17.16 -6.31 1.68
C ASN A 28 16.57 -5.82 0.35
N GLY A 29 15.30 -5.37 0.34
CA GLY A 29 14.62 -4.90 -0.87
C GLY A 29 14.39 -6.00 -1.92
N ARG A 30 14.47 -7.28 -1.54
CA ARG A 30 14.31 -8.41 -2.46
C ARG A 30 12.84 -8.62 -2.81
N SER A 31 12.58 -8.92 -4.09
CA SER A 31 11.28 -9.37 -4.57
C SER A 31 11.45 -10.30 -5.78
N HIS A 32 10.44 -11.11 -6.11
CA HIS A 32 10.47 -12.12 -7.16
C HIS A 32 11.56 -13.20 -6.98
N CYS A 33 11.86 -13.54 -5.72
CA CYS A 33 12.78 -14.62 -5.38
C CYS A 33 12.32 -15.37 -4.12
N PRO A 34 12.73 -16.64 -3.93
CA PRO A 34 12.33 -17.44 -2.76
C PRO A 34 12.62 -16.81 -1.39
N GLU A 35 13.62 -15.93 -1.32
CA GLU A 35 14.04 -15.27 -0.08
C GLU A 35 13.40 -13.89 0.11
N GLU A 36 12.43 -13.52 -0.74
CA GLU A 36 11.53 -12.39 -0.48
C GLU A 36 10.85 -12.60 0.87
N TRP A 37 10.99 -11.62 1.76
CA TRP A 37 10.55 -11.75 3.14
C TRP A 37 10.17 -10.41 3.74
N ILE A 38 9.19 -10.45 4.65
CA ILE A 38 8.79 -9.34 5.51
C ILE A 38 8.70 -9.83 6.95
N GLU A 39 9.00 -8.97 7.91
CA GLU A 39 8.79 -9.28 9.31
C GLU A 39 7.29 -9.23 9.66
N PRO A 40 6.76 -10.12 10.53
CA PRO A 40 5.36 -10.12 10.91
C PRO A 40 4.84 -8.77 11.44
N ALA A 41 5.70 -8.00 12.12
CA ALA A 41 5.36 -6.66 12.58
C ALA A 41 5.15 -5.66 11.42
N GLN A 42 5.93 -5.76 10.34
CA GLN A 42 5.81 -4.90 9.15
C GLN A 42 4.50 -5.20 8.42
N LEU A 43 4.11 -6.48 8.33
CA LEU A 43 2.81 -6.89 7.81
C LEU A 43 1.66 -6.29 8.63
N LEU A 44 1.76 -6.36 9.96
CA LEU A 44 0.76 -5.80 10.88
C LEU A 44 0.64 -4.29 10.70
N ASP A 45 1.75 -3.57 10.61
CA ASP A 45 1.75 -2.12 10.44
C ASP A 45 1.15 -1.71 9.09
N GLY A 46 1.54 -2.37 8.00
CA GLY A 46 0.95 -2.12 6.67
C GLY A 46 -0.56 -2.36 6.65
N THR A 47 -1.01 -3.46 7.26
CA THR A 47 -2.43 -3.80 7.37
C THR A 47 -3.19 -2.80 8.24
N ARG A 48 -2.58 -2.33 9.34
CA ARG A 48 -3.18 -1.31 10.23
C ARG A 48 -3.36 0.02 9.49
N VAL A 49 -2.36 0.45 8.71
CA VAL A 49 -2.46 1.68 7.90
C VAL A 49 -3.56 1.53 6.85
N LEU A 50 -3.64 0.40 6.16
CA LEU A 50 -4.70 0.13 5.18
C LEU A 50 -6.09 0.20 5.84
N TYR A 51 -6.28 -0.48 6.96
CA TYR A 51 -7.53 -0.49 7.71
C TYR A 51 -7.97 0.93 8.11
N GLN A 52 -7.07 1.70 8.71
CA GLN A 52 -7.39 3.06 9.15
C GLN A 52 -7.66 3.99 7.96
N SER A 53 -6.91 3.83 6.85
CA SER A 53 -7.09 4.62 5.65
C SER A 53 -8.46 4.41 5.01
N VAL A 54 -8.94 3.16 4.94
CA VAL A 54 -10.28 2.85 4.43
C VAL A 54 -11.36 3.48 5.30
N LEU A 55 -11.25 3.36 6.64
CA LEU A 55 -12.21 3.97 7.55
C LEU A 55 -12.20 5.50 7.46
N GLU A 56 -11.03 6.11 7.30
CA GLU A 56 -10.92 7.56 7.14
C GLU A 56 -11.55 8.03 5.83
N LEU A 57 -11.32 7.32 4.72
CA LEU A 57 -11.94 7.62 3.44
C LEU A 57 -13.46 7.46 3.50
N ASP A 58 -13.98 6.38 4.10
CA ASP A 58 -15.43 6.19 4.29
C ASP A 58 -16.05 7.35 5.08
N ARG A 59 -15.43 7.76 6.21
CA ARG A 59 -15.90 8.92 6.98
C ARG A 59 -15.90 10.20 6.17
N LYS A 60 -14.82 10.47 5.43
CA LYS A 60 -14.68 11.68 4.61
C LYS A 60 -15.68 11.74 3.46
N LEU A 61 -15.90 10.61 2.80
CA LEU A 61 -16.81 10.50 1.65
C LEU A 61 -18.29 10.53 2.05
N ARG A 62 -18.64 10.16 3.29
CA ARG A 62 -20.00 10.32 3.83
C ARG A 62 -20.29 11.71 4.38
N ALA A 63 -19.26 12.46 4.75
CA ALA A 63 -19.38 13.78 5.36
C ALA A 63 -19.45 14.92 4.32
N GLY A 64 -19.19 14.62 3.05
CA GLY A 64 -19.45 15.50 1.90
C GLY A 64 -20.68 15.05 1.15
#